data_AF-A0A1P8YCB5-F1
#
_entry.id   AF-A0A1P8YCB5-F1
#
_cell.length_a   1.000
_cell.length_b   1.000
_cell.length_c   1.000
_cell.angle_alpha   90.00
_cell.angle_beta   90.00
_cell.angle_gamma   90.00
#
_symmetry.space_group_name_H-M   'P 1'
#
loop_
_entity.id
_entity.type
_entity.pdbx_description
1 polymer ?
#
loop_
_entity_poly.entity_id
_entity_poly.type
_entity_poly.pdbx_seq_one_letter_code
_entity_poly.pdbx_strand_id
1 'polypeptide(L)'
;MAQESSPTLGGLTLSNPSPSGTYKAGVSGSNAVVTDASGAEVFSTPAGANAMVKWQDGADRLWIIDADALYVVDGSSGWKKTKVDPKTGDVPAAIAELVK
;
A
#
# COMPACT_ATOMS: atom_id res chain seq x y z
N MET A 1 13.43 13.21 -29.37
CA MET A 1 14.21 12.37 -28.44
C MET A 1 13.46 12.31 -27.13
N ALA A 2 13.40 11.13 -26.53
CA ALA A 2 12.37 10.68 -25.59
C ALA A 2 12.06 11.66 -24.47
N GLN A 3 10.76 11.95 -24.31
CA GLN A 3 10.23 12.52 -23.10
C GLN A 3 10.17 11.37 -22.07
N GLU A 4 11.29 11.12 -21.39
CA GLU A 4 11.29 10.43 -20.10
C GLU A 4 10.64 11.35 -19.06
N SER A 5 9.37 11.70 -19.26
CA SER A 5 8.54 12.20 -18.18
C SER A 5 8.22 10.98 -17.33
N SER A 6 9.15 10.65 -16.44
CA SER A 6 8.75 10.05 -15.17
C SER A 6 7.54 10.84 -14.70
N PRO A 7 6.35 10.24 -14.50
CA PRO A 7 5.34 10.94 -13.74
C PRO A 7 5.95 11.09 -12.34
N THR A 8 6.56 12.25 -12.08
CA THR A 8 6.78 12.72 -10.73
C THR A 8 5.37 12.94 -10.17
N LEU A 9 4.72 11.85 -9.75
CA LEU A 9 3.57 11.87 -8.86
C LEU A 9 4.07 12.59 -7.62
N GLY A 10 3.84 13.90 -7.59
CA GLY A 10 4.30 14.80 -6.55
C GLY A 10 3.82 14.28 -5.20
N GLY A 11 4.76 13.82 -4.38
CA GLY A 11 4.49 13.44 -3.01
C GLY A 11 4.14 11.97 -2.75
N LEU A 12 4.65 11.02 -3.54
CA LEU A 12 4.70 9.62 -3.09
C LEU A 12 5.78 9.48 -2.01
N THR A 13 5.39 9.63 -0.75
CA THR A 13 6.26 9.30 0.37
C THR A 13 6.30 7.78 0.49
N LEU A 14 7.48 7.20 0.25
CA LEU A 14 7.79 5.76 0.24
C LEU A 14 7.14 4.95 -0.89
N SER A 15 7.90 4.71 -1.97
CA SER A 15 7.64 3.61 -2.91
C SER A 15 8.21 2.30 -2.34
N ASN A 16 7.46 1.63 -1.47
CA ASN A 16 7.88 0.32 -0.97
C ASN A 16 7.61 -0.72 -2.08
N PRO A 17 8.61 -1.46 -2.58
CA PRO A 17 8.38 -2.51 -3.57
C PRO A 17 7.75 -3.75 -2.93
N SER A 18 6.90 -4.45 -3.68
CA SER A 18 6.35 -5.74 -3.25
C SER A 18 7.45 -6.81 -3.24
N PRO A 19 7.30 -7.90 -2.46
CA PRO A 19 8.28 -8.99 -2.42
C PRO A 19 8.50 -9.65 -3.79
N SER A 20 7.48 -9.66 -4.65
CA SER A 20 7.58 -10.14 -6.03
C SER A 20 8.33 -9.20 -6.97
N GLY A 21 8.56 -7.95 -6.56
CA GLY A 21 9.14 -6.90 -7.40
C GLY A 21 8.22 -6.41 -8.52
N THR A 22 6.99 -6.91 -8.60
CA THR A 22 6.03 -6.59 -9.68
C THR A 22 5.28 -5.29 -9.40
N TYR A 23 5.10 -4.95 -8.12
CA TYR A 23 4.29 -3.82 -7.70
C TYR A 23 5.05 -2.92 -6.74
N LYS A 24 4.61 -1.68 -6.63
CA LYS A 24 5.09 -0.69 -5.65
C LYS A 24 3.91 -0.04 -5.00
N ALA A 25 3.96 0.13 -3.69
CA ALA A 25 2.92 0.83 -2.96
C ALA A 25 3.49 2.08 -2.33
N GLY A 26 2.66 3.11 -2.21
CA GLY A 26 2.99 4.34 -1.52
C GLY A 26 1.75 5.10 -1.08
N VAL A 27 1.98 6.20 -0.39
CA VAL A 27 0.92 7.12 0.02
C VAL A 27 1.05 8.41 -0.77
N SER A 28 -0.04 8.83 -1.39
CA SER A 28 -0.16 10.07 -2.15
C SER A 28 -1.18 10.98 -1.45
N GLY A 29 -0.70 11.90 -0.62
CA GLY A 29 -1.56 12.74 0.22
C GLY A 29 -2.39 11.91 1.20
N SER A 30 -3.69 11.80 0.95
CA SER A 30 -4.66 11.01 1.75
C SER A 30 -5.14 9.77 0.98
N ASN A 31 -4.29 9.18 0.15
CA ASN A 31 -4.63 7.98 -0.62
C ASN A 31 -3.48 6.99 -0.58
N ALA A 32 -3.78 5.71 -0.39
CA ALA A 32 -2.85 4.62 -0.63
C ALA A 32 -2.96 4.21 -2.09
N VAL A 33 -1.83 4.22 -2.79
CA VAL A 33 -1.74 3.88 -4.21
C VAL A 33 -0.82 2.69 -4.42
N VAL A 34 -1.16 1.87 -5.40
CA VAL A 34 -0.31 0.79 -5.90
C VAL A 34 -0.06 1.01 -7.37
N THR A 35 1.20 0.98 -7.74
CA THR A 35 1.69 1.05 -9.11
C THR A 35 2.34 -0.27 -9.52
N ASP A 36 2.28 -0.60 -10.81
CA ASP A 36 3.07 -1.71 -11.36
C ASP A 36 4.54 -1.29 -11.59
N ALA A 37 5.38 -2.24 -12.00
CA ALA A 37 6.76 -2.01 -12.39
C ALA A 37 6.96 -0.90 -13.44
N SER A 38 5.98 -0.66 -14.34
CA SER A 38 6.01 0.46 -15.29
C SER A 38 5.68 1.82 -14.68
N GLY A 39 5.23 1.86 -13.42
CA GLY A 39 4.78 3.06 -12.72
C GLY A 39 3.32 3.41 -12.98
N ALA A 40 2.55 2.57 -13.66
CA ALA A 40 1.12 2.75 -13.86
C ALA A 40 0.34 2.42 -12.59
N GLU A 41 -0.56 3.31 -12.16
CA GLU A 41 -1.46 3.06 -11.03
C GLU A 41 -2.43 1.93 -11.38
N VAL A 42 -2.32 0.81 -10.67
CA VAL A 42 -3.23 -0.34 -10.78
C VAL A 42 -4.30 -0.31 -9.70
N PHE A 43 -4.07 0.44 -8.63
CA PHE A 43 -5.01 0.58 -7.53
C PHE A 43 -4.80 1.89 -6.78
N SER A 44 -5.90 2.49 -6.35
CA SER A 44 -5.91 3.64 -5.46
C SER A 44 -7.10 3.57 -4.52
N THR A 45 -6.87 3.91 -3.27
CA THR A 45 -7.92 3.91 -2.26
C THR A 45 -7.71 5.05 -1.26
N PRO A 46 -8.80 5.68 -0.79
CA PRO A 46 -8.68 6.68 0.26
C PRO A 46 -8.10 6.06 1.53
N ALA A 47 -7.14 6.78 2.09
CA ALA A 47 -6.43 6.49 3.33
C ALA A 47 -6.34 7.78 4.16
N GLY A 48 -6.05 7.71 5.45
CA GLY A 48 -5.79 8.92 6.23
C GLY A 48 -4.51 9.62 5.78
N ALA A 49 -4.41 10.91 6.08
CA ALA A 49 -3.21 11.71 5.77
C ALA A 49 -1.93 11.21 6.47
N ASN A 50 -2.09 10.44 7.56
CA ASN A 50 -1.00 9.78 8.29
C ASN A 50 -1.01 8.26 8.10
N ALA A 51 -1.74 7.75 7.10
CA ALA A 51 -1.76 6.33 6.83
C ALA A 51 -0.37 5.87 6.40
N MET A 52 -0.01 4.65 6.78
CA MET A 52 1.22 4.00 6.39
C MET A 52 0.89 2.78 5.55
N VAL A 53 1.68 2.52 4.52
CA VAL A 53 1.52 1.31 3.70
C VAL A 53 2.71 0.40 3.86
N LYS A 54 2.46 -0.90 4.03
CA LYS A 54 3.51 -1.90 4.25
C LYS A 54 3.16 -3.20 3.56
N TRP A 55 4.07 -3.72 2.76
CA TRP A 55 3.89 -5.04 2.15
C TRP A 55 4.03 -6.12 3.21
N GLN A 56 3.20 -7.15 3.09
CA GLN A 56 3.36 -8.38 3.83
C GLN A 56 4.62 -9.10 3.34
N ASP A 57 5.39 -9.66 4.27
CA ASP A 57 6.55 -10.47 3.90
C ASP A 57 6.09 -11.74 3.16
N GLY A 58 6.74 -12.05 2.03
CA GLY A 58 6.46 -13.24 1.23
C GLY A 58 5.13 -13.25 0.45
N ALA A 59 4.35 -12.17 0.46
CA ALA A 59 3.09 -12.09 -0.30
C ALA A 59 2.85 -10.70 -0.91
N ASP A 60 2.17 -10.66 -2.06
CA ASP A 60 1.72 -9.42 -2.72
C ASP A 60 0.47 -8.84 -2.05
N ARG A 61 0.51 -8.75 -0.71
CA ARG A 61 -0.51 -8.12 0.12
C ARG A 61 0.01 -6.83 0.70
N LEU A 62 -0.72 -5.75 0.51
CA LEU A 62 -0.43 -4.46 1.09
C LEU A 62 -1.29 -4.22 2.32
N TRP A 63 -0.65 -3.89 3.44
CA TRP A 63 -1.31 -3.42 4.64
C TRP A 63 -1.33 -1.91 4.65
N ILE A 64 -2.52 -1.31 4.83
CA ILE A 64 -2.74 0.11 5.02
C ILE A 64 -3.09 0.31 6.48
N ILE A 65 -2.15 0.88 7.22
CA ILE A 65 -2.25 1.20 8.64
C ILE A 65 -2.72 2.64 8.76
N ASP A 66 -3.98 2.82 9.11
CA ASP A 66 -4.55 4.10 9.52
C ASP A 66 -4.61 4.19 11.04
N ALA A 67 -4.77 5.40 11.59
CA ALA A 67 -4.63 5.64 13.03
C ALA A 67 -5.45 4.68 13.90
N ASP A 68 -6.71 4.41 13.51
CA ASP A 68 -7.62 3.51 14.23
C ASP A 68 -8.10 2.32 13.37
N ALA A 69 -7.68 2.27 12.11
CA ALA A 69 -8.19 1.30 11.16
C ALA A 69 -7.08 0.62 10.39
N LEU A 70 -7.16 -0.70 10.29
CA LEU A 70 -6.25 -1.47 9.48
C LEU A 70 -6.98 -2.00 8.26
N TYR A 71 -6.35 -1.91 7.10
CA TYR A 71 -6.86 -2.49 5.87
C TYR A 71 -5.78 -3.35 5.23
N VAL A 72 -6.20 -4.42 4.57
CA VAL A 72 -5.35 -5.24 3.73
C VAL A 72 -5.85 -5.19 2.31
N VAL A 73 -4.94 -5.12 1.35
CA VAL A 73 -5.22 -5.13 -0.08
C VAL A 73 -4.43 -6.27 -0.69
N ASP A 74 -5.13 -7.22 -1.29
CA ASP A 74 -4.52 -8.40 -1.92
C ASP A 74 -4.53 -8.23 -3.44
N GLY A 75 -3.34 -8.20 -4.05
CA GLY A 75 -3.18 -8.08 -5.50
C GLY A 75 -3.72 -9.30 -6.25
N SER A 76 -3.59 -10.50 -5.68
CA SER A 76 -4.10 -11.75 -6.26
C SER A 76 -5.62 -11.78 -6.37
N SER A 77 -6.32 -11.02 -5.53
CA SER A 77 -7.78 -10.88 -5.51
C SER A 77 -8.28 -9.67 -6.30
N GLY A 78 -7.44 -9.06 -7.14
CA GLY A 78 -7.79 -7.89 -7.94
C GLY A 78 -7.77 -6.57 -7.14
N TRP A 79 -6.81 -6.43 -6.21
CA TRP A 79 -6.64 -5.26 -5.35
C TRP A 79 -7.86 -4.97 -4.47
N LYS A 80 -8.45 -6.01 -3.89
CA LYS A 80 -9.61 -5.83 -3.02
C LYS A 80 -9.18 -5.32 -1.65
N LYS A 81 -9.61 -4.11 -1.29
CA LYS A 81 -9.45 -3.58 0.07
C LYS A 81 -10.42 -4.28 1.02
N THR A 82 -9.87 -4.96 2.02
CA THR A 82 -10.61 -5.55 3.13
C THR A 82 -10.23 -4.83 4.42
N LYS A 83 -11.21 -4.41 5.21
CA LYS A 83 -10.96 -3.90 6.55
C LYS A 83 -10.62 -5.10 7.45
N VAL A 84 -9.51 -5.01 8.15
CA VAL A 84 -9.09 -6.02 9.12
C VAL A 84 -9.09 -5.37 10.49
N ASP A 85 -9.55 -6.10 11.49
CA ASP A 85 -9.45 -5.62 12.86
C ASP A 85 -8.02 -5.87 13.36
N PRO A 86 -7.27 -4.84 13.78
CA PRO A 86 -5.91 -5.01 14.33
C PRO A 86 -5.88 -5.86 15.61
N LYS A 87 -7.05 -6.05 16.24
CA LYS A 87 -7.25 -6.86 17.43
C LYS A 87 -7.53 -8.34 17.13
N THR A 88 -7.74 -8.71 15.85
CA THR A 88 -7.91 -10.10 15.46
C THR A 88 -6.54 -10.72 15.17
N GLY A 89 -6.41 -12.03 15.44
CA GLY A 89 -5.16 -12.77 15.21
C GLY A 89 -4.78 -12.95 13.73
N ASP A 90 -5.50 -12.33 12.80
CA ASP A 90 -5.21 -12.35 11.36
C ASP A 90 -4.13 -11.33 10.96
N VAL A 91 -3.82 -10.40 11.87
CA VAL A 91 -2.86 -9.33 11.64
C VAL A 91 -1.47 -9.74 12.17
N PRO A 92 -0.41 -9.64 11.36
CA PRO A 92 0.95 -9.87 11.84
C PRO A 92 1.27 -8.95 13.02
N ALA A 93 1.90 -9.48 14.09
CA ALA A 93 2.24 -8.69 15.27
C ALA A 93 2.99 -7.38 14.93
N ALA A 94 3.93 -7.45 13.99
CA ALA A 94 4.68 -6.27 13.51
C ALA A 94 3.83 -5.19 12.82
N ILE A 95 2.62 -5.52 12.37
CA ILE A 95 1.64 -4.57 11.82
C ILE A 95 0.68 -4.12 12.93
N ALA A 96 0.23 -5.05 13.79
CA ALA A 96 -0.62 -4.74 14.92
C ALA A 96 0.03 -3.75 15.90
N GLU A 97 1.36 -3.84 16.12
CA GLU A 97 2.13 -2.89 16.94
C GLU A 97 2.19 -1.48 16.36
N LEU A 98 1.90 -1.30 15.06
CA LEU A 98 1.89 0.01 14.40
C LEU A 98 0.52 0.70 14.50
N VAL A 99 -0.54 -0.04 14.81
CA VAL A 99 -1.89 0.48 15.04
C VAL A 99 -2.02 0.76 16.54
N LYS A 100 -2.32 1.99 16.94
CA LYS A 100 -2.17 2.45 18.33
C LYS A 100 -3.51 2.77 19.00
#